data_AF-A0A920P404-F1
#
_entry.id   AF-A0A920P404-F1
#
_cell.length_a   1.000
_cell.length_b   1.000
_cell.length_c   1.000
_cell.angle_alpha   90.00
_cell.angle_beta   90.00
_cell.angle_gamma   90.00
#
_symmetry.space_group_name_H-M   'P 1'
#
loop_
_entity.id
_entity.type
_entity.pdbx_description
1 polymer ?
#
loop_
_entity_poly.entity_id
_entity_poly.type
_entity_poly.pdbx_seq_one_letter_code
_entity_poly.pdbx_strand_id
1 'polypeptide(L)'
;MLKRSVVIALILVSAAGSLVVAQEDGLLTPNTALDVMSGSIVDVTSDGRWLVVTVQSRRDRTDVDHMRFGDPTYVSPASTRVLLVETTSGDQEWLFADPVRIRGLTWSPDDTQLGYFLMEGGSTSLGCTTLNLGTRDPSALAPPKRYHRTHPLFGHRMDRLCFFH
;
A
#
# COMPACT_ATOMS: atom_id res chain seq x y z
N MET A 1 -27.79 24.73 52.83
CA MET A 1 -26.53 23.93 52.73
C MET A 1 -26.62 22.75 51.77
N LEU A 2 -27.82 22.30 51.36
CA LEU A 2 -28.05 21.13 50.48
C LEU A 2 -27.51 21.27 49.03
N LYS A 3 -27.39 22.49 48.50
CA LYS A 3 -26.92 22.74 47.11
C LYS A 3 -25.43 22.42 46.87
N ARG A 4 -24.58 22.50 47.90
CA ARG A 4 -23.15 22.22 47.77
C ARG A 4 -22.87 20.70 47.74
N SER A 5 -23.64 19.92 48.48
CA SER A 5 -23.49 18.46 48.56
C SER A 5 -23.88 17.74 47.26
N VAL A 6 -24.85 18.25 46.51
CA VAL A 6 -25.27 17.67 45.22
C VAL A 6 -24.20 17.86 44.15
N VAL A 7 -23.51 19.00 44.14
CA VAL A 7 -22.42 19.27 43.18
C VAL A 7 -21.23 18.34 43.42
N ILE A 8 -20.90 18.07 44.68
CA ILE A 8 -19.81 17.16 45.04
C ILE A 8 -20.13 15.71 44.64
N ALA A 9 -21.39 15.28 44.85
CA ALA A 9 -21.83 13.96 44.44
C ALA A 9 -21.81 13.76 42.91
N LEU A 10 -22.13 14.81 42.13
CA LEU A 10 -22.14 14.73 40.67
C LEU A 10 -20.73 14.61 40.06
N ILE A 11 -19.73 15.27 40.66
CA ILE A 11 -18.32 15.21 40.21
C ILE A 11 -17.71 13.82 40.47
N LEU A 12 -18.08 13.18 41.58
CA LEU A 12 -17.61 11.83 41.92
C LEU A 12 -18.16 10.75 40.98
N VAL A 13 -19.37 10.93 40.44
CA VAL A 13 -19.98 9.98 39.48
C VAL A 13 -19.35 10.10 38.08
N SER A 14 -18.91 11.29 37.66
CA SER A 14 -18.23 11.44 36.35
C SER A 14 -16.83 10.85 36.30
N ALA A 15 -16.17 10.67 37.44
CA ALA A 15 -14.81 10.13 37.50
C ALA A 15 -14.71 8.61 37.29
N ALA A 16 -15.83 7.88 37.35
CA ALA A 16 -15.85 6.42 37.15
C ALA A 16 -15.99 6.00 35.66
N GLY A 17 -16.16 6.96 34.74
CA GLY A 17 -16.47 6.69 33.33
C GLY A 17 -15.28 6.41 32.41
N SER A 18 -14.04 6.53 32.89
CA SER A 18 -12.85 6.30 32.08
C SER A 18 -12.09 5.07 32.57
N LEU A 19 -12.67 3.89 32.36
CA LEU A 19 -11.86 2.68 32.25
C LEU A 19 -11.02 2.84 30.99
N VAL A 20 -9.84 3.45 31.14
CA VAL A 20 -8.76 3.29 30.17
C VAL A 20 -8.46 1.80 30.17
N VAL A 21 -8.96 1.09 29.16
CA VAL A 21 -8.45 -0.23 28.82
C VAL A 21 -7.00 0.04 28.46
N ALA A 22 -6.08 -0.27 29.37
CA ALA A 22 -4.67 -0.32 29.05
C ALA A 22 -4.56 -1.23 27.82
N GLN A 23 -4.00 -0.70 26.73
CA GLN A 23 -3.70 -1.53 25.57
C GLN A 23 -2.85 -2.69 26.10
N GLU A 24 -3.31 -3.92 25.92
CA GLU A 24 -2.42 -5.07 26.02
C GLU A 24 -1.41 -4.90 24.90
N ASP A 25 -0.33 -4.17 25.18
CA ASP A 25 0.82 -4.10 24.31
C ASP A 25 1.34 -5.53 24.17
N GLY A 26 1.02 -6.14 23.03
CA GLY A 26 1.60 -7.42 22.64
C GLY A 26 3.11 -7.30 22.78
N LEU A 27 3.69 -8.14 23.64
CA LEU A 27 5.11 -8.08 23.97
C LEU A 27 5.93 -8.08 22.68
N LEU A 28 6.82 -7.10 22.50
CA LEU A 28 7.71 -7.06 21.34
C LEU A 28 8.62 -8.28 21.39
N THR A 29 8.31 -9.29 20.58
CA THR A 29 9.14 -10.49 20.42
C THR A 29 9.92 -10.43 19.10
N PRO A 30 11.01 -11.20 18.95
CA PRO A 30 11.67 -11.35 17.66
C PRO A 30 10.72 -11.78 16.54
N ASN A 31 9.72 -12.61 16.85
CA ASN A 31 8.72 -13.03 15.86
C ASN A 31 7.81 -11.87 15.44
N THR A 32 7.36 -11.05 16.40
CA THR A 32 6.56 -9.83 16.13
C THR A 32 7.38 -8.80 15.33
N ALA A 33 8.68 -8.69 15.59
CA ALA A 33 9.57 -7.78 14.86
C ALA A 33 9.70 -8.14 13.37
N LEU A 34 9.50 -9.41 13.00
CA LEU A 34 9.52 -9.85 11.60
C LEU A 34 8.22 -9.49 10.85
N ASP A 35 7.13 -9.29 11.59
CA ASP A 35 5.80 -8.94 11.05
C ASP A 35 5.58 -7.43 10.91
N VAL A 36 6.55 -6.61 11.34
CA VAL A 36 6.52 -5.16 11.12
C VAL A 36 6.51 -4.87 9.63
N MET A 37 5.47 -4.19 9.18
CA MET A 37 5.28 -3.77 7.80
C MET A 37 5.89 -2.39 7.59
N SER A 38 6.80 -2.26 6.63
CA SER A 38 7.30 -0.98 6.16
C SER A 38 6.56 -0.58 4.89
N GLY A 39 6.01 0.63 4.87
CA GLY A 39 5.39 1.26 3.71
C GLY A 39 6.34 2.26 3.03
N SER A 40 6.32 2.31 1.71
CA SER A 40 7.02 3.33 0.92
C SER A 40 6.09 3.86 -0.17
N ILE A 41 5.90 5.18 -0.19
CA ILE A 41 5.17 5.88 -1.25
C ILE A 41 6.01 5.79 -2.53
N VAL A 42 5.41 5.28 -3.60
CA VAL A 42 6.07 5.08 -4.90
C VAL A 42 5.69 6.17 -5.88
N ASP A 43 4.42 6.56 -5.89
CA ASP A 43 3.92 7.63 -6.77
C ASP A 43 2.65 8.27 -6.19
N VAL A 44 2.33 9.46 -6.68
CA VAL A 44 1.18 10.26 -6.25
C VAL A 44 0.51 10.92 -7.46
N THR A 45 -0.82 10.98 -7.49
CA THR A 45 -1.54 11.73 -8.53
C THR A 45 -1.20 13.22 -8.49
N SER A 46 -1.32 13.93 -9.61
CA SER A 46 -0.93 15.34 -9.69
C SER A 46 -1.70 16.26 -8.71
N ASP A 47 -2.94 15.88 -8.37
CA ASP A 47 -3.79 16.55 -7.39
C ASP A 47 -3.49 16.16 -5.93
N GLY A 48 -2.59 15.21 -5.70
CA GLY A 48 -2.24 14.70 -4.37
C GLY A 48 -3.30 13.79 -3.74
N ARG A 49 -4.38 13.45 -4.45
CA ARG A 49 -5.52 12.74 -3.89
C ARG A 49 -5.26 11.26 -3.66
N TRP A 50 -4.47 10.62 -4.53
CA TRP A 50 -4.18 9.19 -4.43
C TRP A 50 -2.70 8.91 -4.32
N LEU A 51 -2.34 8.09 -3.33
CA LEU A 51 -1.01 7.55 -3.15
C LEU A 51 -0.99 6.08 -3.57
N VAL A 52 0.13 5.68 -4.19
CA VAL A 52 0.47 4.27 -4.37
C VAL A 52 1.60 3.95 -3.40
N VAL A 53 1.34 3.02 -2.49
CA VAL A 53 2.28 2.61 -1.45
C VAL A 53 2.64 1.14 -1.65
N THR A 54 3.93 0.83 -1.59
CA THR A 54 4.39 -0.55 -1.47
C THR A 54 4.57 -0.91 0.00
N VAL A 55 4.07 -2.07 0.40
CA VAL A 55 4.08 -2.53 1.80
C VAL A 55 4.75 -3.90 1.86
N GLN A 56 5.81 -4.01 2.65
CA GLN A 56 6.56 -5.25 2.83
C GLN A 56 6.84 -5.50 4.32
N SER A 57 6.73 -6.76 4.73
CA SER A 57 7.29 -7.22 6.00
C SER A 57 8.75 -7.62 5.84
N ARG A 58 9.45 -7.87 6.96
CA ARG A 58 10.77 -8.50 6.91
C ARG A 58 10.69 -9.95 6.44
N ARG A 59 9.60 -10.66 6.72
CA ARG A 59 9.39 -12.04 6.24
C ARG A 59 9.34 -12.12 4.71
N ASP A 60 8.83 -11.07 4.06
CA ASP A 60 8.70 -11.02 2.60
C ASP A 60 10.04 -10.89 1.85
N ARG A 61 11.17 -10.80 2.57
CA ARG A 61 12.52 -10.58 2.02
C ARG A 61 13.56 -11.64 2.41
N THR A 62 13.15 -12.77 2.98
CA THR A 62 14.09 -13.78 3.50
C THR A 62 14.90 -14.51 2.44
N ASP A 63 14.45 -14.48 1.19
CA ASP A 63 15.09 -15.12 0.04
C ASP A 63 15.93 -14.16 -0.82
N VAL A 64 16.09 -12.91 -0.38
CA VAL A 64 16.91 -11.91 -1.07
C VAL A 64 18.39 -12.22 -0.87
N ASP A 65 19.05 -12.61 -1.95
CA ASP A 65 20.51 -12.69 -2.01
C ASP A 65 21.10 -11.28 -2.16
N HIS A 66 21.62 -10.75 -1.06
CA HIS A 66 22.22 -9.42 -1.02
C HIS A 66 23.61 -9.37 -1.68
N MET A 67 24.26 -10.53 -1.91
CA MET A 67 25.58 -10.60 -2.54
C MET A 67 25.53 -10.33 -4.05
N ARG A 68 24.34 -10.46 -4.65
CA ARG A 68 24.11 -10.22 -6.07
C ARG A 68 23.64 -8.79 -6.38
N PHE A 69 23.59 -7.91 -5.39
CA PHE A 69 23.32 -6.48 -5.67
C PHE A 69 24.42 -5.89 -6.55
N GLY A 70 24.02 -5.29 -7.68
CA GLY A 70 24.92 -4.78 -8.70
C GLY A 70 25.13 -5.74 -9.88
N ASP A 71 24.70 -7.00 -9.78
CA ASP A 71 24.61 -7.92 -10.92
C ASP A 71 23.42 -7.49 -11.81
N PRO A 72 23.65 -7.08 -13.07
CA PRO A 72 22.57 -6.64 -13.95
C PRO A 72 21.60 -7.77 -14.35
N THR A 73 21.97 -9.03 -14.08
CA THR A 73 21.11 -10.20 -14.29
C THR A 73 20.28 -10.55 -13.05
N TYR A 74 20.53 -9.91 -11.91
CA TYR A 74 19.82 -10.20 -10.67
C TYR A 74 18.51 -9.42 -10.58
N VAL A 75 17.42 -10.16 -10.38
CA VAL A 75 16.10 -9.61 -10.08
C VAL A 75 15.70 -10.14 -8.71
N SER A 76 15.48 -9.23 -7.76
CA SER A 76 15.08 -9.60 -6.40
C SER A 76 13.79 -10.44 -6.42
N PRO A 77 13.75 -11.59 -5.71
CA PRO A 77 12.55 -12.40 -5.62
C PRO A 77 11.51 -11.85 -4.64
N ALA A 78 11.84 -10.76 -3.92
CA ALA A 78 10.97 -10.17 -2.90
C ALA A 78 9.61 -9.78 -3.48
N SER A 79 8.55 -10.27 -2.85
CA SER A 79 7.18 -9.87 -3.14
C SER A 79 6.76 -8.69 -2.27
N THR A 80 5.82 -7.89 -2.75
CA THR A 80 5.30 -6.73 -2.03
C THR A 80 3.78 -6.64 -2.18
N ARG A 81 3.12 -6.03 -1.20
CA ARG A 81 1.72 -5.65 -1.31
C ARG A 81 1.64 -4.23 -1.85
N VAL A 82 0.60 -3.94 -2.62
CA VAL A 82 0.37 -2.59 -3.18
C VAL A 82 -0.91 -2.05 -2.58
N LEU A 83 -0.78 -0.94 -1.87
CA LEU A 83 -1.86 -0.25 -1.19
C LEU A 83 -2.12 1.07 -1.91
N LEU A 84 -3.39 1.31 -2.23
CA LEU A 84 -3.89 2.59 -2.69
C LEU A 84 -4.45 3.33 -1.48
N VAL A 85 -4.11 4.60 -1.34
CA VAL A 85 -4.58 5.43 -0.23
C VAL A 85 -5.18 6.73 -0.78
N GLU A 86 -6.42 7.01 -0.42
CA GLU A 86 -7.08 8.28 -0.70
C GLU A 86 -6.75 9.26 0.44
N THR A 87 -6.12 10.38 0.12
CA THR A 87 -5.48 11.25 1.13
C THR A 87 -6.45 12.15 1.89
N THR A 88 -7.67 12.35 1.39
CA THR A 88 -8.68 13.23 2.00
C THR A 88 -9.48 12.49 3.07
N SER A 89 -9.89 11.28 2.77
CA SER A 89 -10.69 10.38 3.62
C SER A 89 -9.82 9.45 4.46
N GLY A 90 -8.64 9.08 3.95
CA GLY A 90 -7.80 8.03 4.52
C GLY A 90 -8.20 6.62 4.09
N ASP A 91 -9.15 6.47 3.17
CA ASP A 91 -9.60 5.17 2.66
C ASP A 91 -8.45 4.42 1.99
N GLN A 92 -8.41 3.09 2.17
CA GLN A 92 -7.32 2.25 1.70
C GLN A 92 -7.84 1.00 1.01
N GLU A 93 -7.19 0.63 -0.10
CA GLU A 93 -7.54 -0.57 -0.87
C GLU A 93 -6.28 -1.30 -1.32
N TRP A 94 -6.27 -2.63 -1.16
CA TRP A 94 -5.21 -3.47 -1.69
C TRP A 94 -5.44 -3.70 -3.19
N LEU A 95 -4.47 -3.31 -4.02
CA LEU A 95 -4.57 -3.51 -5.47
C LEU A 95 -4.52 -4.99 -5.87
N PHE A 96 -3.89 -5.83 -5.05
CA PHE A 96 -3.84 -7.28 -5.22
C PHE A 96 -4.19 -7.96 -3.89
N ALA A 97 -4.92 -9.08 -3.97
CA ALA A 97 -5.28 -9.87 -2.79
C ALA A 97 -4.05 -10.49 -2.10
N ASP A 98 -3.07 -10.93 -2.89
CA ASP A 98 -1.83 -11.56 -2.42
C ASP A 98 -0.60 -10.70 -2.76
N PRO A 99 0.52 -10.82 -2.00
CA PRO A 99 1.78 -10.20 -2.36
C PRO A 99 2.25 -10.62 -3.76
N VAL A 100 2.72 -9.65 -4.55
CA VAL A 100 3.19 -9.87 -5.92
C VAL A 100 4.60 -9.33 -6.11
N ARG A 101 5.36 -9.89 -7.06
CA ARG A 101 6.59 -9.26 -7.54
C ARG A 101 6.23 -8.21 -8.58
N ILE A 102 6.34 -6.95 -8.18
CA ILE A 102 5.93 -5.80 -8.98
C ILE A 102 7.01 -4.71 -8.94
N ARG A 103 7.12 -3.92 -10.01
CA ARG A 103 8.02 -2.75 -10.07
C ARG A 103 7.49 -1.68 -11.02
N GLY A 104 8.10 -0.50 -10.94
CA GLY A 104 7.82 0.61 -11.85
C GLY A 104 6.37 1.04 -11.81
N LEU A 105 5.77 1.09 -10.62
CA LEU A 105 4.42 1.62 -10.47
C LEU A 105 4.46 3.12 -10.75
N THR A 106 3.60 3.59 -11.66
CA THR A 106 3.49 5.03 -11.94
C THR A 106 2.12 5.40 -12.50
N TRP A 107 1.62 6.56 -12.08
CA TRP A 107 0.40 7.15 -12.59
C TRP A 107 0.57 7.62 -14.04
N SER A 108 -0.50 7.51 -14.80
CA SER A 108 -0.61 8.13 -16.10
C SER A 108 -0.58 9.65 -15.98
N PRO A 109 -0.15 10.40 -17.01
CA PRO A 109 -0.11 11.86 -16.95
C PRO A 109 -1.47 12.55 -16.72
N ASP A 110 -2.57 11.86 -17.02
CA ASP A 110 -3.94 12.30 -16.77
C ASP A 110 -4.50 11.79 -15.42
N ASP A 111 -3.65 11.16 -14.61
CA ASP A 111 -3.92 10.55 -13.30
C ASP A 111 -4.94 9.39 -13.30
N THR A 112 -5.56 9.01 -14.42
CA THR A 112 -6.67 8.05 -14.45
C THR A 112 -6.25 6.57 -14.38
N GLN A 113 -4.99 6.27 -14.67
CA GLN A 113 -4.49 4.90 -14.76
C GLN A 113 -3.20 4.72 -13.98
N LEU A 114 -3.09 3.58 -13.30
CA LEU A 114 -1.85 3.15 -12.70
C LEU A 114 -1.25 2.03 -13.56
N GLY A 115 -0.07 2.29 -14.12
CA GLY A 115 0.70 1.26 -14.79
C GLY A 115 1.69 0.60 -13.84
N TYR A 116 2.10 -0.63 -14.17
CA TYR A 116 3.16 -1.36 -13.46
C TYR A 116 3.68 -2.58 -14.24
N PHE A 117 4.79 -3.16 -13.78
CA PHE A 117 5.31 -4.43 -14.30
C PHE A 117 5.21 -5.55 -13.27
N LEU A 118 4.55 -6.66 -13.63
CA LEU A 118 4.46 -7.88 -12.84
C LEU A 118 5.49 -8.91 -13.29
N MET A 119 6.08 -9.64 -12.33
CA MET A 119 7.12 -10.63 -12.56
C MET A 119 6.71 -12.01 -12.06
N GLU A 120 6.25 -12.87 -12.98
CA GLU A 120 5.76 -14.23 -12.70
C GLU A 120 6.59 -15.26 -13.46
N GLY A 121 7.07 -16.31 -12.77
CA GLY A 121 7.78 -17.43 -13.41
C GLY A 121 9.00 -17.05 -14.26
N GLY A 122 9.72 -15.97 -13.92
CA GLY A 122 10.86 -15.46 -14.70
C GLY A 122 10.48 -14.62 -15.92
N SER A 123 9.19 -14.45 -16.20
CA SER A 123 8.67 -13.54 -17.23
C SER A 123 8.22 -12.22 -16.62
N THR A 124 8.26 -11.15 -17.41
CA THR A 124 7.72 -9.83 -17.03
C THR A 124 6.53 -9.50 -17.93
N SER A 125 5.41 -9.11 -17.32
CA SER A 125 4.24 -8.59 -18.03
C SER A 125 3.96 -7.15 -17.62
N LEU A 126 3.52 -6.33 -18.57
CA LEU A 126 3.00 -4.99 -18.29
C LEU A 126 1.53 -5.12 -17.87
N GLY A 127 1.16 -4.51 -16.75
CA GLY A 127 -0.21 -4.45 -16.27
C GLY A 127 -0.64 -3.02 -16.05
N CYS A 128 -1.89 -2.70 -16.38
CA CYS A 128 -2.45 -1.38 -16.17
C CYS A 128 -3.86 -1.49 -15.60
N THR A 129 -4.14 -0.69 -14.58
CA THR A 129 -5.44 -0.62 -13.92
C THR A 129 -6.01 0.79 -14.05
N THR A 130 -7.31 0.88 -14.28
CA THR A 130 -8.03 2.14 -14.28
C THR A 130 -8.60 2.35 -12.89
N LEU A 131 -8.34 3.51 -12.29
CA LEU A 131 -9.08 3.96 -11.13
C LEU A 131 -10.27 4.79 -11.59
N ASN A 132 -11.48 4.41 -11.18
CA ASN A 132 -12.63 5.29 -11.34
C ASN A 132 -12.60 6.36 -10.24
N LEU A 133 -11.71 7.36 -10.40
CA LEU A 133 -11.42 8.44 -9.44
C LEU A 133 -12.61 9.37 -9.13
N GLY A 134 -13.67 9.29 -9.93
CA GLY A 134 -14.91 10.04 -9.73
C GLY A 134 -15.86 9.44 -8.69
N THR A 135 -15.67 8.17 -8.31
CA THR A 135 -16.54 7.49 -7.36
C THR A 135 -15.84 7.44 -6.00
N ARG A 136 -16.49 7.91 -4.94
CA ARG A 136 -16.01 7.75 -3.54
C ARG A 136 -16.11 6.29 -3.05
N ASP A 137 -16.17 5.34 -3.97
CA ASP A 137 -16.34 3.95 -3.66
C ASP A 137 -14.96 3.27 -3.82
N PRO A 138 -14.28 2.91 -2.72
CA PRO A 138 -12.97 2.25 -2.73
C PRO A 138 -13.05 0.79 -3.22
N SER A 139 -14.03 0.45 -4.07
CA SER A 139 -14.13 -0.79 -4.85
C SER A 139 -14.11 -0.51 -6.36
N ALA A 140 -13.76 0.73 -6.73
CA ALA A 140 -13.80 1.28 -8.07
C ALA A 140 -12.68 0.78 -9.02
N LEU A 141 -11.81 -0.10 -8.56
CA LEU A 141 -10.72 -0.62 -9.38
C LEU A 141 -11.25 -1.57 -10.46
N ALA A 142 -10.97 -1.24 -11.72
CA ALA A 142 -11.09 -2.23 -12.78
C ALA A 142 -10.01 -3.32 -12.58
N PRO A 143 -10.29 -4.59 -12.89
CA PRO A 143 -9.27 -5.62 -12.81
C PRO A 143 -8.08 -5.30 -13.74
N PRO A 144 -6.85 -5.66 -13.35
CA PRO A 144 -5.66 -5.49 -14.17
C PRO A 144 -5.83 -5.97 -15.61
N LYS A 145 -5.66 -5.11 -16.60
CA LYS A 145 -5.39 -5.55 -17.98
C LYS A 145 -3.92 -5.94 -18.08
N ARG A 146 -3.65 -7.19 -18.47
CA ARG A 146 -2.29 -7.74 -18.59
C ARG A 146 -1.87 -7.84 -20.05
N TYR A 147 -0.67 -7.34 -20.33
CA TYR A 147 0.00 -7.44 -21.62
C TYR A 147 1.30 -8.23 -21.45
N HIS A 148 1.41 -9.37 -22.12
CA HIS A 148 2.64 -10.16 -22.13
C HIS A 148 3.65 -9.54 -23.09
N ARG A 149 4.83 -9.15 -22.58
CA ARG A 149 5.93 -8.67 -23.44
C ARG A 149 7.30 -9.07 -22.90
N THR A 150 8.01 -9.89 -23.66
CA THR A 150 9.40 -10.29 -23.40
C THR A 150 10.36 -9.24 -23.97
N HIS A 151 10.61 -8.12 -23.27
CA HIS A 151 11.68 -7.20 -23.70
C HIS A 151 12.32 -6.41 -22.53
N PRO A 152 13.64 -6.52 -22.30
CA PRO A 152 14.31 -6.05 -21.07
C PRO A 152 14.58 -4.53 -20.94
N LEU A 153 14.10 -3.66 -21.84
CA LEU A 153 14.36 -2.20 -21.77
C LEU A 153 13.05 -1.45 -21.45
N PHE A 154 12.91 -1.05 -20.18
CA PHE A 154 11.63 -1.04 -19.44
C PHE A 154 11.07 0.34 -18.99
N GLY A 155 11.75 1.47 -19.22
CA GLY A 155 11.26 2.80 -18.77
C GLY A 155 10.37 3.53 -19.79
N HIS A 156 10.95 3.98 -20.91
CA HIS A 156 10.32 4.85 -21.91
C HIS A 156 9.14 4.25 -22.71
N ARG A 157 8.73 3.01 -22.44
CA ARG A 157 7.66 2.33 -23.20
C ARG A 157 6.35 2.17 -22.44
N MET A 158 6.33 2.48 -21.15
CA MET A 158 5.14 2.36 -20.33
C MET A 158 4.05 3.33 -20.79
N ASP A 159 4.44 4.59 -21.02
CA ASP A 159 3.55 5.62 -21.56
C ASP A 159 2.86 5.18 -22.83
N ARG A 160 3.63 4.69 -23.82
CA ARG A 160 3.11 4.27 -25.14
C ARG A 160 2.19 3.05 -25.12
N LEU A 161 2.26 2.20 -24.09
CA LEU A 161 1.51 0.94 -24.05
C LEU A 161 0.29 0.99 -23.14
N CYS A 162 0.30 1.88 -22.15
CA CYS A 162 -0.80 2.00 -21.20
C CYS A 162 -1.49 3.35 -21.21
N PHE A 163 -0.77 4.43 -21.52
CA PHE A 163 -1.30 5.78 -21.36
C PHE A 163 -1.67 6.45 -22.70
N PHE A 164 -1.40 5.78 -23.83
CA PHE A 164 -1.89 6.20 -25.15
C PHE A 164 -3.05 5.30 -25.59
N HIS A 165 -4.28 5.69 -25.25
CA HIS A 165 -5.49 5.24 -25.94
C HIS A 165 -6.51 6.38 -26.05
#